data_AF-A0A0Q4V7Q1-F1
#
_entry.id   AF-A0A0Q4V7Q1-F1
#
_cell.length_a   1.000
_cell.length_b   1.000
_cell.length_c   1.000
_cell.angle_alpha   90.00
_cell.angle_beta   90.00
_cell.angle_gamma   90.00
#
_symmetry.space_group_name_H-M   'P 1'
#
loop_
_entity.id
_entity.type
_entity.pdbx_description
1 polymer ?
#
loop_
_entity_poly.entity_id
_entity_poly.type
_entity_poly.pdbx_seq_one_letter_code
_entity_poly.pdbx_strand_id
1 'polypeptide(L)'
;MERSERAGSGRRAGFGRRAAVWATAIAVIGALSGCTGAGAAGGSGSGDGDDPARSSDGASSAPSGTAGTQSADTERDDFTGKAGTPPDASVWTAQTGAGGWGNEELQTYTRDAVALDGKGHLAITAHIGGTASAPTYTSGRITTQGKYEFTNGTLSARIKLPDGPGLLPAFWLLGADVGQVGWPRAGEIDIVEAPHGTGSTSHNIHGPNRYLGSQDVPVSADVTHDPKLSEGFHVFSVTKTADSITMRIDGDVAAELDRATAPPTLDWVFDQPMNILFSLAIGGKWPGNPTSATPSTSRMLIDWIQLTRTS
;
A
#
# COMPACT_ATOMS: atom_id res chain seq x y z
N MET A 1 -2.08 -9.52 -50.53
CA MET A 1 -2.73 -10.47 -49.60
C MET A 1 -2.86 -9.74 -48.27
N GLU A 2 -3.95 -8.98 -48.14
CA GLU A 2 -4.23 -8.14 -46.96
C GLU A 2 -4.45 -9.02 -45.73
N ARG A 3 -3.85 -8.65 -44.58
CA ARG A 3 -4.28 -9.12 -43.26
C ARG A 3 -4.75 -7.92 -42.47
N SER A 4 -6.04 -7.95 -42.15
CA SER A 4 -6.74 -6.94 -41.38
C SER A 4 -6.25 -6.89 -39.94
N GLU A 5 -5.99 -5.67 -39.48
CA GLU A 5 -5.96 -5.30 -38.08
C GLU A 5 -7.31 -5.62 -37.42
N ARG A 6 -7.28 -6.23 -36.23
CA ARG A 6 -8.41 -6.19 -35.28
C ARG A 6 -7.89 -5.63 -33.97
N ALA A 7 -8.04 -4.32 -33.81
CA ALA A 7 -7.97 -3.66 -32.52
C ALA A 7 -9.14 -4.15 -31.66
N GLY A 8 -8.85 -4.91 -30.62
CA GLY A 8 -9.82 -5.25 -29.58
C GLY A 8 -9.94 -4.06 -28.62
N SER A 9 -11.08 -3.37 -28.64
CA SER A 9 -11.40 -2.35 -27.64
C SER A 9 -11.74 -3.04 -26.31
N GLY A 10 -10.73 -3.39 -25.52
CA GLY A 10 -10.90 -3.76 -24.13
C GLY A 10 -11.36 -2.53 -23.35
N ARG A 11 -12.53 -2.60 -22.70
CA ARG A 11 -12.92 -1.60 -21.69
C ARG A 11 -11.90 -1.71 -20.57
N ARG A 12 -11.02 -0.71 -20.44
CA ARG A 12 -10.10 -0.59 -19.30
C ARG A 12 -10.96 -0.32 -18.06
N ALA A 13 -10.97 -1.24 -17.11
CA ALA A 13 -11.31 -0.87 -15.74
C ALA A 13 -10.18 0.06 -15.28
N GLY A 14 -10.50 1.32 -14.97
CA GLY A 14 -9.60 2.21 -14.24
C GLY A 14 -9.97 2.20 -12.76
N PHE A 15 -9.13 2.77 -11.91
CA PHE A 15 -9.56 3.04 -10.53
C PHE A 15 -10.79 3.94 -10.59
N GLY A 16 -11.94 3.40 -10.19
CA GLY A 16 -13.24 3.99 -10.52
C GLY A 16 -13.37 5.42 -9.99
N ARG A 17 -13.66 6.37 -10.88
CA ARG A 17 -14.17 7.70 -10.52
C ARG A 17 -15.51 7.56 -9.78
N ARG A 18 -15.49 7.56 -8.45
CA ARG A 18 -16.68 7.88 -7.66
C ARG A 18 -16.50 9.28 -7.08
N ALA A 19 -16.93 10.28 -7.85
CA ALA A 19 -17.37 11.53 -7.24
C ALA A 19 -18.63 11.21 -6.42
N ALA A 20 -18.47 11.06 -5.12
CA ALA A 20 -19.59 11.01 -4.20
C ALA A 20 -20.17 12.43 -4.09
N VAL A 21 -21.18 12.73 -4.91
CA VAL A 21 -22.16 13.79 -4.63
C VAL A 21 -23.36 13.15 -3.94
N TRP A 22 -24.12 13.95 -3.19
CA TRP A 22 -25.30 13.69 -2.33
C TRP A 22 -24.93 13.49 -0.84
N ALA A 23 -25.48 14.20 0.14
CA ALA A 23 -26.35 15.38 0.17
C ALA A 23 -26.26 15.93 1.61
N THR A 24 -26.32 17.25 1.77
CA THR A 24 -26.34 17.92 3.06
C THR A 24 -27.61 17.56 3.85
N ALA A 25 -27.47 16.87 4.98
CA ALA A 25 -28.53 16.78 5.99
C ALA A 25 -28.25 17.84 7.06
N ILE A 26 -28.96 18.97 6.97
CA ILE A 26 -29.03 19.96 8.04
C ILE A 26 -29.92 19.37 9.13
N ALA A 27 -29.33 18.97 10.26
CA ALA A 27 -30.08 18.71 11.48
C ALA A 27 -30.25 20.04 12.22
N VAL A 28 -31.45 20.62 12.15
CA VAL A 28 -31.89 21.67 13.05
C VAL A 28 -32.35 21.00 14.35
N ILE A 29 -31.56 21.12 15.41
CA ILE A 29 -32.03 20.89 16.79
C ILE A 29 -32.17 22.27 17.44
N GLY A 30 -33.37 22.84 17.34
CA GLY A 30 -33.79 23.96 18.16
C GLY A 30 -34.61 23.43 19.33
N ALA A 31 -33.99 23.29 20.50
CA ALA A 31 -34.70 23.05 21.74
C ALA A 31 -35.09 24.40 22.38
N LEU A 32 -36.39 24.67 22.44
CA LEU A 32 -37.00 25.72 23.24
C LEU A 32 -37.70 25.06 24.42
N SER A 33 -37.33 25.43 25.65
CA SER A 33 -38.23 25.82 26.75
C SER A 33 -37.52 25.65 28.09
N GLY A 34 -37.07 26.77 28.66
CA GLY A 34 -36.66 26.88 30.05
C GLY A 34 -37.15 28.22 30.57
N CYS A 35 -38.16 28.20 31.44
CA CYS A 35 -38.58 29.33 32.25
C CYS A 35 -38.89 28.83 33.67
N THR A 36 -38.75 29.76 34.62
CA THR A 36 -38.84 29.64 36.09
C THR A 36 -37.53 29.20 36.75
N GLY A 37 -36.99 29.87 37.77
CA GLY A 37 -37.39 31.06 38.49
C GLY A 37 -36.45 31.27 39.70
N ALA A 38 -36.19 32.55 40.00
CA ALA A 38 -35.86 33.17 41.29
C ALA A 38 -35.02 32.44 42.37
N GLY A 39 -33.98 33.15 42.84
CA GLY A 39 -33.38 32.94 44.16
C GLY A 39 -32.19 33.88 44.39
N ALA A 40 -32.30 34.78 45.37
CA ALA A 40 -31.40 35.91 45.61
C ALA A 40 -30.45 35.70 46.80
N ALA A 41 -29.38 36.52 46.79
CA ALA A 41 -28.72 37.21 47.92
C ALA A 41 -27.57 36.55 48.72
N GLY A 42 -26.51 37.38 48.88
CA GLY A 42 -25.52 37.41 49.99
C GLY A 42 -24.22 36.62 49.74
N GLY A 43 -23.00 37.10 49.95
CA GLY A 43 -22.46 38.36 50.48
C GLY A 43 -20.96 38.20 50.78
N SER A 44 -20.19 39.25 50.49
CA SER A 44 -18.88 39.69 51.06
C SER A 44 -17.69 38.73 51.26
N GLY A 45 -16.52 39.13 50.72
CA GLY A 45 -15.20 38.73 51.22
C GLY A 45 -14.05 39.29 50.37
N SER A 46 -13.34 40.28 50.89
CA SER A 46 -12.29 41.10 50.27
C SER A 46 -10.90 40.42 50.22
N GLY A 47 -10.00 40.91 49.35
CA GLY A 47 -8.55 40.69 49.49
C GLY A 47 -7.73 40.90 48.21
N ASP A 48 -6.93 41.96 48.21
CA ASP A 48 -6.16 42.58 47.12
C ASP A 48 -4.96 41.78 46.56
N GLY A 49 -4.50 42.19 45.37
CA GLY A 49 -3.15 41.91 44.86
C GLY A 49 -2.94 42.14 43.34
N ASP A 50 -2.64 43.40 42.99
CA ASP A 50 -1.84 43.98 41.86
C ASP A 50 -1.14 43.00 40.88
N ASP A 51 -0.91 43.23 39.57
CA ASP A 51 -0.90 44.39 38.65
C ASP A 51 -0.88 43.85 37.18
N PRO A 52 -0.70 44.62 36.06
CA PRO A 52 -1.58 44.53 34.89
C PRO A 52 -0.84 44.36 33.53
N ALA A 53 -1.57 44.70 32.47
CA ALA A 53 -1.19 44.91 31.04
C ALA A 53 -1.40 43.69 30.12
N ARG A 54 -2.48 43.65 29.30
CA ARG A 54 -2.68 44.34 28.00
C ARG A 54 -1.51 44.13 27.04
N SER A 55 -1.64 43.80 25.76
CA SER A 55 -2.72 43.45 24.84
C SER A 55 -2.03 43.39 23.47
N SER A 56 -2.33 42.44 22.60
CA SER A 56 -2.54 42.71 21.17
C SER A 56 -2.67 41.42 20.37
N ASP A 57 -3.67 41.48 19.49
CA ASP A 57 -4.11 40.51 18.51
C ASP A 57 -3.00 40.00 17.58
N GLY A 58 -3.04 38.69 17.31
CA GLY A 58 -2.31 38.04 16.24
C GLY A 58 -3.17 36.91 15.69
N ALA A 59 -3.78 37.17 14.54
CA ALA A 59 -4.78 36.33 13.90
C ALA A 59 -4.33 34.88 13.70
N SER A 60 -5.19 33.94 14.11
CA SER A 60 -5.11 32.53 13.75
C SER A 60 -5.46 32.38 12.26
N SER A 61 -4.45 32.25 11.42
CA SER A 61 -4.64 31.78 10.04
C SER A 61 -4.68 30.25 10.05
N ALA A 62 -5.89 29.71 9.92
CA ALA A 62 -6.10 28.31 9.58
C ALA A 62 -5.37 27.96 8.27
N PRO A 63 -4.74 26.77 8.14
CA PRO A 63 -4.25 26.34 6.84
C PRO A 63 -5.45 26.13 5.93
N SER A 64 -5.54 26.96 4.90
CA SER A 64 -6.50 26.80 3.82
C SER A 64 -6.21 25.47 3.13
N GLY A 65 -7.16 24.55 3.18
CA GLY A 65 -7.11 23.32 2.41
C GLY A 65 -7.11 23.67 0.92
N THR A 66 -5.95 23.59 0.29
CA THR A 66 -5.87 23.57 -1.17
C THR A 66 -6.42 22.22 -1.60
N ALA A 67 -7.67 22.21 -2.07
CA ALA A 67 -8.19 21.10 -2.84
C ALA A 67 -7.28 20.95 -4.07
N GLY A 68 -6.38 19.96 -4.02
CA GLY A 68 -5.50 19.65 -5.13
C GLY A 68 -6.34 19.29 -6.34
N THR A 69 -6.20 20.06 -7.41
CA THR A 69 -6.69 19.68 -8.74
C THR A 69 -6.08 18.33 -9.09
N GLN A 70 -6.86 17.24 -9.04
CA GLN A 70 -6.43 15.98 -9.62
C GLN A 70 -6.18 16.23 -11.10
N SER A 71 -4.91 16.11 -11.51
CA SER A 71 -4.56 16.11 -12.92
C SER A 71 -5.32 14.98 -13.63
N ALA A 72 -5.68 15.18 -14.90
CA ALA A 72 -6.43 14.20 -15.69
C ALA A 72 -5.71 12.85 -15.83
N ASP A 73 -4.41 12.79 -15.51
CA ASP A 73 -3.53 11.63 -15.61
C ASP A 73 -3.31 10.88 -14.29
N THR A 74 -4.07 11.22 -13.24
CA THR A 74 -4.00 10.56 -11.94
C THR A 74 -5.20 9.64 -11.71
N GLU A 75 -4.93 8.38 -11.37
CA GLU A 75 -5.91 7.39 -10.94
C GLU A 75 -5.60 6.93 -9.51
N ARG A 76 -6.62 6.68 -8.68
CA ARG A 76 -6.43 6.45 -7.23
C ARG A 76 -7.50 5.54 -6.62
N ASP A 77 -7.09 4.66 -5.71
CA ASP A 77 -7.96 3.92 -4.79
C ASP A 77 -7.65 4.35 -3.35
N ASP A 78 -8.66 4.84 -2.65
CA ASP A 78 -8.58 5.26 -1.24
C ASP A 78 -9.11 4.17 -0.28
N PHE A 79 -9.43 2.98 -0.79
CA PHE A 79 -9.87 1.82 0.01
C PHE A 79 -11.01 2.11 0.99
N THR A 80 -11.88 3.06 0.65
CA THR A 80 -13.05 3.40 1.46
C THR A 80 -14.11 2.30 1.36
N GLY A 81 -14.72 1.96 2.49
CA GLY A 81 -15.78 0.97 2.53
C GLY A 81 -16.04 0.47 3.95
N LYS A 82 -16.97 -0.48 4.08
CA LYS A 82 -17.35 -1.03 5.39
C LYS A 82 -16.27 -1.99 5.88
N ALA A 83 -16.02 -2.00 7.19
CA ALA A 83 -15.14 -2.98 7.81
C ALA A 83 -15.54 -4.42 7.46
N GLY A 84 -14.57 -5.24 7.07
CA GLY A 84 -14.73 -6.66 6.75
C GLY A 84 -15.24 -6.95 5.32
N THR A 85 -15.45 -5.93 4.47
CA THR A 85 -15.80 -6.15 3.05
C THR A 85 -14.55 -6.24 2.18
N PRO A 86 -14.57 -6.97 1.05
CA PRO A 86 -13.46 -6.96 0.11
C PRO A 86 -13.28 -5.57 -0.53
N PRO A 87 -12.09 -5.25 -1.07
CA PRO A 87 -11.87 -4.06 -1.90
C PRO A 87 -12.61 -4.18 -3.24
N ASP A 88 -12.56 -3.13 -4.08
CA ASP A 88 -13.26 -3.08 -5.37
C ASP A 88 -12.90 -4.27 -6.26
N ALA A 89 -13.87 -5.17 -6.44
CA ALA A 89 -13.70 -6.39 -7.22
C ALA A 89 -13.54 -6.13 -8.73
N SER A 90 -13.79 -4.91 -9.23
CA SER A 90 -13.46 -4.55 -10.61
C SER A 90 -11.97 -4.31 -10.83
N VAL A 91 -11.20 -4.07 -9.75
CA VAL A 91 -9.75 -3.84 -9.79
C VAL A 91 -9.00 -5.01 -9.16
N TRP A 92 -9.48 -5.50 -8.01
CA TRP A 92 -8.70 -6.39 -7.15
C TRP A 92 -9.23 -7.82 -7.09
N THR A 93 -8.32 -8.77 -6.94
CA THR A 93 -8.61 -10.20 -6.71
C THR A 93 -7.70 -10.72 -5.61
N ALA A 94 -8.28 -11.28 -4.55
CA ALA A 94 -7.51 -12.04 -3.56
C ALA A 94 -7.04 -13.37 -4.17
N GLN A 95 -5.75 -13.66 -4.09
CA GLN A 95 -5.19 -14.96 -4.45
C GLN A 95 -5.21 -15.87 -3.21
N THR A 96 -5.60 -17.12 -3.40
CA THR A 96 -5.79 -18.07 -2.30
C THR A 96 -4.96 -19.32 -2.52
N GLY A 97 -4.51 -19.95 -1.44
CA GLY A 97 -3.79 -21.22 -1.50
C GLY A 97 -2.60 -21.29 -0.55
N ALA A 98 -2.17 -22.52 -0.29
CA ALA A 98 -0.96 -22.85 0.45
C ALA A 98 0.07 -23.47 -0.53
N GLY A 99 1.13 -24.08 0.00
CA GLY A 99 2.14 -24.77 -0.82
C GLY A 99 3.38 -23.93 -1.08
N GLY A 100 3.55 -22.83 -0.34
CA GLY A 100 4.82 -22.15 -0.19
C GLY A 100 5.28 -21.27 -1.34
N TRP A 101 4.46 -21.09 -2.39
CA TRP A 101 4.59 -20.00 -3.37
C TRP A 101 5.98 -19.83 -4.02
N GLY A 102 6.77 -20.90 -4.08
CA GLY A 102 8.15 -20.91 -4.61
C GLY A 102 9.25 -20.65 -3.57
N ASN A 103 8.88 -20.19 -2.37
CA ASN A 103 9.80 -19.64 -1.37
C ASN A 103 9.75 -20.35 -0.01
N GLU A 104 9.10 -21.52 0.06
CA GLU A 104 8.87 -22.27 1.31
C GLU A 104 8.03 -21.49 2.34
N GLU A 105 7.16 -20.60 1.86
CA GLU A 105 6.22 -19.84 2.68
C GLU A 105 5.24 -20.77 3.43
N LEU A 106 4.85 -20.41 4.65
CA LEU A 106 4.07 -21.26 5.55
C LEU A 106 2.56 -20.97 5.52
N GLN A 107 2.16 -19.77 5.11
CA GLN A 107 0.76 -19.36 5.14
C GLN A 107 -0.09 -20.08 4.11
N THR A 108 -1.36 -20.28 4.47
CA THR A 108 -2.44 -20.37 3.48
C THR A 108 -2.95 -18.96 3.21
N TYR A 109 -2.84 -18.47 1.97
CA TYR A 109 -3.52 -17.23 1.62
C TYR A 109 -5.02 -17.46 1.52
N THR A 110 -5.81 -16.58 2.15
CA THR A 110 -7.27 -16.66 2.19
C THR A 110 -7.92 -15.34 1.78
N ARG A 111 -9.16 -15.39 1.31
CA ARG A 111 -9.88 -14.20 0.84
C ARG A 111 -10.27 -13.26 1.99
N ASP A 112 -10.64 -13.82 3.13
CA ASP A 112 -11.07 -13.09 4.34
C ASP A 112 -9.91 -12.35 5.03
N ALA A 113 -8.67 -12.74 4.79
CA ALA A 113 -7.48 -12.02 5.23
C ALA A 113 -7.21 -10.72 4.44
N VAL A 114 -7.98 -10.45 3.38
CA VAL A 114 -7.90 -9.26 2.53
C VAL A 114 -9.23 -8.50 2.61
N ALA A 115 -9.29 -7.49 3.47
CA ALA A 115 -10.54 -6.77 3.73
C ALA A 115 -10.30 -5.29 4.04
N LEU A 116 -11.30 -4.47 3.78
CA LEU A 116 -11.33 -3.08 4.22
C LEU A 116 -11.51 -3.04 5.73
N ASP A 117 -10.83 -2.12 6.41
CA ASP A 117 -10.87 -2.01 7.87
C ASP A 117 -11.99 -1.08 8.40
N GLY A 118 -12.70 -0.39 7.49
CA GLY A 118 -13.72 0.58 7.82
C GLY A 118 -13.20 1.97 8.19
N LYS A 119 -11.90 2.19 8.11
CA LYS A 119 -11.20 3.45 8.45
C LYS A 119 -10.48 4.07 7.25
N GLY A 120 -10.78 3.58 6.05
CA GLY A 120 -10.13 4.04 4.81
C GLY A 120 -8.86 3.28 4.47
N HIS A 121 -8.70 2.03 4.96
CA HIS A 121 -7.54 1.22 4.57
C HIS A 121 -7.97 -0.15 4.06
N LEU A 122 -7.21 -0.67 3.11
CA LEU A 122 -7.12 -2.11 2.85
C LEU A 122 -6.21 -2.73 3.90
N ALA A 123 -6.70 -3.74 4.60
CA ALA A 123 -5.92 -4.54 5.54
C ALA A 123 -5.63 -5.92 4.95
N ILE A 124 -4.34 -6.26 4.90
CA ILE A 124 -3.86 -7.62 4.69
C ILE A 124 -3.43 -8.16 6.05
N THR A 125 -4.16 -9.15 6.55
CA THR A 125 -3.98 -9.65 7.92
C THR A 125 -3.34 -11.04 7.92
N ALA A 126 -2.16 -11.13 8.54
CA ALA A 126 -1.53 -12.39 8.90
C ALA A 126 -1.99 -12.84 10.28
N HIS A 127 -2.34 -14.11 10.41
CA HIS A 127 -2.64 -14.76 11.68
C HIS A 127 -1.75 -15.99 11.88
N ILE A 128 -1.15 -16.03 13.07
CA ILE A 128 -0.40 -17.17 13.58
C ILE A 128 -1.20 -17.73 14.76
N GLY A 129 -1.72 -18.94 14.59
CA GLY A 129 -2.53 -19.64 15.58
C GLY A 129 -2.08 -21.08 15.77
N GLY A 130 -2.97 -21.92 16.29
CA GLY A 130 -2.68 -23.32 16.60
C GLY A 130 -1.85 -23.49 17.87
N THR A 131 -1.23 -24.65 18.03
CA THR A 131 -0.33 -24.94 19.16
C THR A 131 1.13 -24.77 18.74
N ALA A 132 2.05 -24.65 19.69
CA ALA A 132 3.49 -24.62 19.38
C ALA A 132 3.97 -25.86 18.58
N SER A 133 3.34 -27.02 18.80
CA SER A 133 3.64 -28.27 18.09
C SER A 133 2.90 -28.43 16.76
N ALA A 134 1.87 -27.64 16.51
CA ALA A 134 1.05 -27.67 15.30
C ALA A 134 0.53 -26.25 14.98
N PRO A 135 1.44 -25.34 14.56
CA PRO A 135 1.05 -23.97 14.26
C PRO A 135 0.22 -23.90 12.99
N THR A 136 -0.67 -22.91 12.92
CA THR A 136 -1.47 -22.61 11.74
C THR A 136 -1.21 -21.19 11.28
N TYR A 137 -1.11 -21.00 9.97
CA TYR A 137 -0.71 -19.74 9.36
C TYR A 137 -1.70 -19.37 8.27
N THR A 138 -2.32 -18.20 8.40
CA THR A 138 -3.17 -17.64 7.35
C THR A 138 -2.73 -16.21 7.07
N SER A 139 -2.87 -15.77 5.83
CA SER A 139 -2.58 -14.39 5.45
C SER A 139 -3.32 -13.98 4.19
N GLY A 140 -3.07 -12.77 3.69
CA GLY A 140 -3.64 -12.26 2.45
C GLY A 140 -2.59 -11.99 1.38
N ARG A 141 -2.99 -12.21 0.13
CA ARG A 141 -2.31 -11.78 -1.09
C ARG A 141 -3.36 -11.29 -2.07
N ILE A 142 -3.14 -10.14 -2.66
CA ILE A 142 -4.09 -9.51 -3.58
C ILE A 142 -3.37 -9.02 -4.83
N THR A 143 -4.05 -9.11 -5.97
CA THR A 143 -3.51 -8.70 -7.27
C THR A 143 -4.55 -7.98 -8.12
N THR A 144 -4.08 -7.16 -9.05
CA THR A 144 -4.91 -6.58 -10.12
C THR A 144 -4.98 -7.45 -11.38
N GLN A 145 -4.41 -8.66 -11.36
CA GLN A 145 -4.31 -9.55 -12.53
C GLN A 145 -5.65 -9.74 -13.27
N GLY A 146 -5.60 -9.50 -14.58
CA GLY A 146 -6.74 -9.64 -15.49
C GLY A 146 -7.79 -8.54 -15.37
N LYS A 147 -7.52 -7.48 -14.58
CA LYS A 147 -8.45 -6.39 -14.30
C LYS A 147 -7.84 -5.02 -14.56
N TYR A 148 -6.66 -4.77 -13.99
CA TYR A 148 -5.95 -3.50 -14.10
C TYR A 148 -4.43 -3.73 -14.23
N GLU A 149 -3.79 -2.94 -15.07
CA GLU A 149 -2.37 -3.06 -15.38
C GLU A 149 -1.68 -1.69 -15.33
N PHE A 150 -0.47 -1.65 -14.78
CA PHE A 150 0.41 -0.50 -14.76
C PHE A 150 1.53 -0.70 -15.79
N THR A 151 1.72 0.28 -16.69
CA THR A 151 2.80 0.21 -17.70
C THR A 151 3.89 1.24 -17.38
N ASN A 152 3.62 2.53 -17.52
CA ASN A 152 4.61 3.59 -17.31
C ASN A 152 4.04 4.71 -16.45
N GLY A 153 4.93 5.51 -15.88
CA GLY A 153 4.60 6.60 -14.95
C GLY A 153 5.05 6.28 -13.54
N THR A 154 4.40 6.91 -12.56
CA THR A 154 4.70 6.72 -11.14
C THR A 154 3.52 6.03 -10.46
N LEU A 155 3.78 4.86 -9.88
CA LEU A 155 2.85 4.17 -9.00
C LEU A 155 3.31 4.38 -7.55
N SER A 156 2.45 4.94 -6.71
CA SER A 156 2.73 5.21 -5.31
C SER A 156 1.66 4.56 -4.43
N ALA A 157 2.06 3.97 -3.32
CA ALA A 157 1.15 3.45 -2.31
C ALA A 157 1.60 3.92 -0.93
N ARG A 158 0.64 4.39 -0.11
CA ARG A 158 0.90 4.73 1.28
C ARG A 158 0.58 3.54 2.16
N ILE A 159 1.61 2.97 2.78
CA ILE A 159 1.55 1.67 3.44
C ILE A 159 2.14 1.78 4.84
N LYS A 160 1.49 1.14 5.81
CA LYS A 160 2.08 0.82 7.12
C LYS A 160 2.43 -0.66 7.14
N LEU A 161 3.71 -0.97 7.27
CA LEU A 161 4.21 -2.35 7.29
C LEU A 161 4.08 -2.94 8.71
N PRO A 162 3.77 -4.24 8.85
CA PRO A 162 3.89 -4.93 10.13
C PRO A 162 5.36 -5.28 10.43
N ASP A 163 5.71 -5.41 11.71
CA ASP A 163 7.04 -5.86 12.15
C ASP A 163 6.92 -7.17 12.93
N GLY A 164 7.88 -8.07 12.74
CA GLY A 164 7.93 -9.33 13.45
C GLY A 164 8.82 -10.35 12.73
N PRO A 165 9.61 -11.16 13.45
CA PRO A 165 10.43 -12.21 12.82
C PRO A 165 9.59 -13.16 11.97
N GLY A 166 10.10 -13.54 10.80
CA GLY A 166 9.41 -14.45 9.88
C GLY A 166 8.19 -13.85 9.17
N LEU A 167 7.92 -12.55 9.30
CA LEU A 167 6.98 -11.85 8.41
C LEU A 167 7.72 -11.31 7.20
N LEU A 168 7.07 -11.32 6.04
CA LEU A 168 7.57 -10.71 4.81
C LEU A 168 6.43 -9.92 4.14
N PRO A 169 6.24 -8.63 4.50
CA PRO A 169 5.37 -7.75 3.75
C PRO A 169 6.01 -7.36 2.42
N ALA A 170 5.22 -7.30 1.35
CA ALA A 170 5.69 -6.92 0.03
C ALA A 170 4.67 -6.06 -0.74
N PHE A 171 5.19 -5.04 -1.44
CA PHE A 171 4.49 -4.30 -2.49
C PHE A 171 5.32 -4.41 -3.77
N TRP A 172 4.74 -4.97 -4.81
CA TRP A 172 5.50 -5.45 -5.96
C TRP A 172 4.65 -5.54 -7.23
N LEU A 173 5.33 -5.72 -8.35
CA LEU A 173 4.74 -5.83 -9.68
C LEU A 173 5.17 -7.12 -10.34
N LEU A 174 4.26 -7.73 -11.11
CA LEU A 174 4.54 -8.94 -11.89
C LEU A 174 4.00 -8.76 -13.31
N GLY A 175 4.76 -9.15 -14.34
CA GLY A 175 4.35 -9.01 -15.75
C GLY A 175 2.92 -9.48 -16.00
N ALA A 176 2.15 -8.68 -16.74
CA ALA A 176 0.74 -8.96 -17.00
C ALA A 176 0.54 -10.29 -17.77
N ASP A 177 1.54 -10.68 -18.54
CA ASP A 177 1.59 -11.88 -19.37
C ASP A 177 2.17 -13.11 -18.66
N VAL A 178 2.33 -13.08 -17.32
CA VAL A 178 2.92 -14.21 -16.56
C VAL A 178 2.22 -15.54 -16.78
N GLY A 179 0.91 -15.54 -17.05
CA GLY A 179 0.16 -16.76 -17.39
C GLY A 179 0.52 -17.36 -18.75
N GLN A 180 1.12 -16.58 -19.63
CA GLN A 180 1.49 -16.93 -21.00
C GLN A 180 2.98 -17.26 -21.11
N VAL A 181 3.84 -16.43 -20.50
CA VAL A 181 5.30 -16.56 -20.64
C VAL A 181 5.99 -17.22 -19.46
N GLY A 182 5.32 -17.29 -18.30
CA GLY A 182 5.85 -17.80 -17.05
C GLY A 182 6.83 -16.85 -16.35
N TRP A 183 7.09 -17.12 -15.08
CA TRP A 183 8.18 -16.49 -14.33
C TRP A 183 9.51 -17.20 -14.65
N PRO A 184 10.66 -16.48 -14.75
CA PRO A 184 10.83 -15.03 -14.58
C PRO A 184 10.69 -14.23 -15.87
N ARG A 185 10.30 -14.86 -16.99
CA ARG A 185 10.23 -14.21 -18.31
C ARG A 185 9.26 -13.03 -18.35
N ALA A 186 8.23 -13.04 -17.52
CA ALA A 186 7.28 -11.95 -17.35
C ALA A 186 7.87 -10.71 -16.66
N GLY A 187 9.00 -10.87 -15.95
CA GLY A 187 9.58 -9.81 -15.13
C GLY A 187 8.84 -9.57 -13.82
N GLU A 188 9.60 -9.19 -12.80
CA GLU A 188 9.15 -8.84 -11.46
C GLU A 188 9.88 -7.58 -10.98
N ILE A 189 9.15 -6.70 -10.29
CA ILE A 189 9.69 -5.48 -9.68
C ILE A 189 9.22 -5.40 -8.24
N ASP A 190 10.14 -5.58 -7.30
CA ASP A 190 9.85 -5.56 -5.86
C ASP A 190 10.10 -4.17 -5.30
N ILE A 191 9.02 -3.38 -5.24
CA ILE A 191 9.06 -1.97 -4.84
C ILE A 191 9.49 -1.86 -3.38
N VAL A 192 9.06 -2.79 -2.53
CA VAL A 192 9.59 -2.95 -1.17
C VAL A 192 9.32 -4.36 -0.65
N GLU A 193 10.34 -4.95 -0.04
CA GLU A 193 10.28 -6.15 0.80
C GLU A 193 11.03 -5.91 2.12
N ALA A 194 10.52 -6.46 3.23
CA ALA A 194 11.15 -6.33 4.56
C ALA A 194 11.33 -7.71 5.25
N PRO A 195 12.29 -8.53 4.81
CA PRO A 195 12.44 -9.92 5.25
C PRO A 195 12.93 -10.07 6.70
N HIS A 196 13.72 -9.11 7.21
CA HIS A 196 14.37 -9.18 8.52
C HIS A 196 13.85 -8.12 9.49
N GLY A 197 12.60 -7.72 9.29
CA GLY A 197 11.95 -6.63 10.01
C GLY A 197 12.08 -5.28 9.31
N THR A 198 11.30 -4.33 9.79
CA THR A 198 11.03 -3.03 9.12
C THR A 198 12.05 -1.93 9.43
N GLY A 199 13.16 -2.28 10.08
CA GLY A 199 14.34 -1.41 10.18
C GLY A 199 15.25 -1.51 8.95
N SER A 200 14.92 -2.39 8.02
CA SER A 200 15.67 -2.62 6.79
C SER A 200 14.72 -3.03 5.66
N THR A 201 14.96 -2.55 4.43
CA THR A 201 14.22 -2.97 3.24
C THR A 201 15.12 -3.46 2.13
N SER A 202 14.57 -4.29 1.26
CA SER A 202 15.20 -4.76 0.02
C SER A 202 14.33 -4.42 -1.17
N HIS A 203 14.98 -4.20 -2.30
CA HIS A 203 14.39 -3.75 -3.55
C HIS A 203 15.02 -4.54 -4.69
N ASN A 204 14.24 -5.42 -5.30
CA ASN A 204 14.72 -6.42 -6.22
C ASN A 204 14.07 -6.30 -7.59
N ILE A 205 14.79 -6.82 -8.58
CA ILE A 205 14.31 -6.98 -9.94
C ILE A 205 14.58 -8.44 -10.32
N HIS A 206 13.56 -9.13 -10.82
CA HIS A 206 13.71 -10.49 -11.34
C HIS A 206 13.36 -10.52 -12.81
N GLY A 207 14.20 -11.18 -13.59
CA GLY A 207 13.96 -11.32 -15.02
C GLY A 207 14.68 -12.51 -15.64
N PRO A 208 14.47 -12.73 -16.94
CA PRO A 208 15.17 -13.77 -17.66
C PRO A 208 16.65 -13.46 -17.75
N ASN A 209 17.47 -14.48 -17.47
CA ASN A 209 18.89 -14.45 -17.79
C ASN A 209 19.13 -15.04 -19.17
N ARG A 210 19.89 -14.34 -20.01
CA ARG A 210 20.22 -14.76 -21.39
C ARG A 210 20.83 -16.16 -21.49
N TYR A 211 21.50 -16.64 -20.44
CA TYR A 211 22.22 -17.91 -20.44
C TYR A 211 21.69 -18.91 -19.41
N LEU A 212 21.15 -18.43 -18.29
CA LEU A 212 20.81 -19.25 -17.12
C LEU A 212 19.30 -19.39 -16.88
N GLY A 213 18.47 -18.75 -17.71
CA GLY A 213 17.01 -18.79 -17.61
C GLY A 213 16.43 -17.80 -16.61
N SER A 214 17.04 -17.61 -15.44
CA SER A 214 16.62 -16.65 -14.41
C SER A 214 17.76 -15.82 -13.86
N GLN A 215 17.48 -14.57 -13.49
CA GLN A 215 18.41 -13.70 -12.79
C GLN A 215 17.66 -12.83 -11.79
N ASP A 216 18.13 -12.89 -10.55
CA ASP A 216 17.76 -11.99 -9.48
C ASP A 216 18.79 -10.84 -9.47
N VAL A 217 18.29 -9.61 -9.46
CA VAL A 217 19.11 -8.41 -9.36
C VAL A 217 18.73 -7.67 -8.08
N PRO A 218 19.52 -7.83 -7.00
CA PRO A 218 19.34 -7.03 -5.80
C PRO A 218 19.82 -5.60 -6.11
N VAL A 219 18.90 -4.74 -6.53
CA VAL A 219 19.22 -3.35 -6.91
C VAL A 219 19.70 -2.59 -5.68
N SER A 220 19.05 -2.82 -4.55
CA SER A 220 19.54 -2.43 -3.24
C SER A 220 19.06 -3.43 -2.19
N ALA A 221 19.98 -3.88 -1.34
CA ALA A 221 19.69 -4.67 -0.16
C ALA A 221 20.06 -3.87 1.09
N ASP A 222 19.39 -4.16 2.19
CA ASP A 222 19.66 -3.60 3.50
C ASP A 222 19.57 -2.07 3.62
N VAL A 223 18.60 -1.45 2.95
CA VAL A 223 18.31 -0.02 3.12
C VAL A 223 17.78 0.21 4.52
N THR A 224 18.56 0.85 5.40
CA THR A 224 18.27 0.97 6.83
C THR A 224 17.34 2.14 7.14
N HIS A 225 16.45 1.94 8.12
CA HIS A 225 15.45 2.92 8.56
C HIS A 225 15.48 3.09 10.09
N ASP A 226 15.61 4.33 10.55
CA ASP A 226 15.44 4.74 11.95
C ASP A 226 14.66 6.06 12.00
N PRO A 227 13.41 6.08 12.48
CA PRO A 227 12.66 4.97 13.08
C PRO A 227 12.31 3.84 12.08
N LYS A 228 11.87 2.69 12.60
CA LYS A 228 11.41 1.57 11.76
C LYS A 228 10.18 1.96 10.96
N LEU A 229 10.04 1.43 9.74
CA LEU A 229 8.90 1.67 8.85
C LEU A 229 7.55 1.13 9.37
N SER A 230 7.57 0.32 10.43
CA SER A 230 6.36 -0.14 11.12
C SER A 230 5.78 0.86 12.13
N GLU A 231 6.50 1.93 12.45
CA GLU A 231 6.02 2.94 13.39
C GLU A 231 4.94 3.83 12.75
N GLY A 232 5.06 4.09 11.44
CA GLY A 232 4.19 4.99 10.69
C GLY A 232 3.67 4.42 9.37
N PHE A 233 2.94 5.26 8.64
CA PHE A 233 2.66 5.05 7.23
C PHE A 233 3.72 5.77 6.42
N HIS A 234 4.24 5.10 5.40
CA HIS A 234 5.25 5.61 4.49
C HIS A 234 4.75 5.51 3.04
N VAL A 235 5.24 6.37 2.16
CA VAL A 235 4.90 6.33 0.73
C VAL A 235 5.98 5.56 -0.01
N PHE A 236 5.62 4.36 -0.48
CA PHE A 236 6.45 3.55 -1.34
C PHE A 236 6.06 3.83 -2.78
N SER A 237 7.02 4.07 -3.66
CA SER A 237 6.71 4.35 -5.06
C SER A 237 7.72 3.75 -6.02
N VAL A 238 7.25 3.48 -7.23
CA VAL A 238 8.08 3.15 -8.38
C VAL A 238 7.76 4.09 -9.53
N THR A 239 8.79 4.69 -10.12
CA THR A 239 8.69 5.37 -11.41
C THR A 239 9.30 4.49 -12.47
N LYS A 240 8.51 4.15 -13.49
CA LYS A 240 8.87 3.22 -14.55
C LYS A 240 8.74 3.91 -15.90
N THR A 241 9.80 3.82 -16.70
CA THR A 241 9.82 4.16 -18.12
C THR A 241 10.14 2.92 -18.95
N ALA A 242 10.30 3.09 -20.26
CA ALA A 242 10.78 1.99 -21.11
C ALA A 242 12.20 1.53 -20.76
N ASP A 243 13.03 2.42 -20.19
CA ASP A 243 14.46 2.18 -20.01
C ASP A 243 14.95 2.37 -18.56
N SER A 244 14.06 2.70 -17.62
CA SER A 244 14.45 2.94 -16.22
C SER A 244 13.37 2.56 -15.22
N ILE A 245 13.84 2.16 -14.02
CA ILE A 245 13.02 1.86 -12.85
C ILE A 245 13.67 2.56 -11.65
N THR A 246 12.96 3.49 -11.03
CA THR A 246 13.40 4.13 -9.78
C THR A 246 12.38 3.90 -8.68
N MET A 247 12.81 3.28 -7.57
CA MET A 247 12.00 3.02 -6.39
C MET A 247 12.35 4.01 -5.29
N ARG A 248 11.32 4.49 -4.58
CA ARG A 248 11.46 5.50 -3.53
C ARG A 248 10.65 5.15 -2.30
N ILE A 249 11.18 5.56 -1.14
CA ILE A 249 10.48 5.57 0.15
C ILE A 249 10.43 7.02 0.61
N ASP A 250 9.23 7.54 0.85
CA ASP A 250 8.96 8.93 1.25
C ASP A 250 9.58 10.01 0.33
N GLY A 251 9.80 9.66 -0.94
CA GLY A 251 10.38 10.54 -1.95
C GLY A 251 11.89 10.37 -2.13
N ASP A 252 12.57 9.72 -1.19
CA ASP A 252 14.00 9.43 -1.29
C ASP A 252 14.25 8.17 -2.13
N VAL A 253 15.27 8.21 -2.98
CA VAL A 253 15.64 7.06 -3.84
C VAL A 253 16.19 5.94 -2.96
N ALA A 254 15.49 4.81 -2.97
CA ALA A 254 15.93 3.59 -2.31
C ALA A 254 16.67 2.67 -3.29
N ALA A 255 16.21 2.60 -4.54
CA ALA A 255 16.80 1.78 -5.58
C ALA A 255 16.60 2.42 -6.96
N GLU A 256 17.56 2.25 -7.86
CA GLU A 256 17.46 2.70 -9.25
C GLU A 256 18.18 1.73 -10.18
N LEU A 257 17.52 1.37 -11.28
CA LEU A 257 18.07 0.52 -12.33
C LEU A 257 17.72 1.09 -13.71
N ASP A 258 18.75 1.47 -14.45
CA ASP A 258 18.62 1.82 -15.86
C ASP A 258 18.98 0.62 -16.73
N ARG A 259 18.28 0.46 -17.85
CA ARG A 259 18.57 -0.57 -18.86
C ARG A 259 20.01 -0.53 -19.36
N ALA A 260 20.58 0.68 -19.45
CA ALA A 260 21.95 0.88 -19.91
C ALA A 260 23.01 0.40 -18.90
N THR A 261 22.67 0.34 -17.61
CA THR A 261 23.59 -0.05 -16.52
C THR A 261 23.21 -1.39 -15.89
N ALA A 262 22.04 -1.95 -16.24
CA ALA A 262 21.62 -3.27 -15.83
C ALA A 262 22.64 -4.35 -16.22
N PRO A 263 22.74 -5.46 -15.47
CA PRO A 263 23.61 -6.56 -15.83
C PRO A 263 23.40 -6.98 -17.29
N PRO A 264 24.44 -7.11 -18.12
CA PRO A 264 24.29 -7.39 -19.56
C PRO A 264 23.68 -8.77 -19.85
N THR A 265 23.59 -9.62 -18.83
CA THR A 265 22.95 -10.93 -18.85
C THR A 265 21.46 -10.89 -18.56
N LEU A 266 20.95 -9.81 -17.96
CA LEU A 266 19.52 -9.61 -17.71
C LEU A 266 18.87 -9.14 -19.01
N ASP A 267 17.95 -9.92 -19.55
CA ASP A 267 17.15 -9.47 -20.68
C ASP A 267 16.06 -8.52 -20.15
N TRP A 268 16.03 -7.30 -20.68
CA TRP A 268 15.13 -6.25 -20.22
C TRP A 268 13.69 -6.54 -20.67
N VAL A 269 12.83 -6.87 -19.69
CA VAL A 269 11.41 -7.19 -19.88
C VAL A 269 10.49 -6.27 -19.07
N PHE A 270 10.98 -5.08 -18.73
CA PHE A 270 10.27 -4.14 -17.87
C PHE A 270 9.68 -2.96 -18.63
N ASP A 271 9.56 -3.01 -19.97
CA ASP A 271 8.86 -1.99 -20.78
C ASP A 271 7.41 -2.38 -21.11
N GLN A 272 6.86 -3.35 -20.37
CA GLN A 272 5.54 -3.93 -20.61
C GLN A 272 4.54 -3.64 -19.47
N PRO A 273 3.23 -3.92 -19.66
CA PRO A 273 2.23 -3.85 -18.60
C PRO A 273 2.50 -4.88 -17.50
N MET A 274 2.26 -4.48 -16.25
CA MET A 274 2.45 -5.30 -15.06
C MET A 274 1.23 -5.23 -14.14
N ASN A 275 0.91 -6.35 -13.51
CA ASN A 275 -0.07 -6.43 -12.44
C ASN A 275 0.52 -5.87 -11.15
N ILE A 276 -0.32 -5.24 -10.33
CA ILE A 276 0.05 -4.73 -9.01
C ILE A 276 -0.28 -5.78 -7.96
N LEU A 277 0.61 -5.99 -7.00
CA LEU A 277 0.44 -6.97 -5.92
C LEU A 277 0.78 -6.39 -4.55
N PHE A 278 0.01 -6.81 -3.55
CA PHE A 278 0.35 -6.68 -2.14
C PHE A 278 0.23 -8.05 -1.47
N SER A 279 1.17 -8.37 -0.58
CA SER A 279 1.16 -9.61 0.18
C SER A 279 1.83 -9.45 1.53
N LEU A 280 1.42 -10.30 2.48
CA LEU A 280 2.10 -10.46 3.76
C LEU A 280 2.41 -11.96 3.95
N ALA A 281 3.57 -12.39 3.49
CA ALA A 281 4.00 -13.77 3.66
C ALA A 281 4.41 -14.04 5.12
N ILE A 282 4.33 -15.32 5.52
CA ILE A 282 4.72 -15.81 6.82
C ILE A 282 5.68 -16.99 6.59
N GLY A 283 6.88 -16.92 7.13
CA GLY A 283 7.90 -17.92 6.88
C GLY A 283 8.51 -17.82 5.49
N GLY A 284 9.38 -18.78 5.19
CA GLY A 284 10.08 -18.87 3.92
C GLY A 284 11.59 -18.80 4.08
N LYS A 285 12.31 -19.15 3.02
CA LYS A 285 13.79 -19.24 3.01
C LYS A 285 14.46 -17.96 3.48
N TRP A 286 13.91 -16.81 3.08
CA TRP A 286 14.53 -15.51 3.29
C TRP A 286 14.20 -14.85 4.63
N PRO A 287 12.91 -14.69 5.03
CA PRO A 287 12.58 -14.12 6.34
C PRO A 287 12.81 -15.10 7.51
N GLY A 288 13.01 -16.39 7.21
CA GLY A 288 13.01 -17.46 8.20
C GLY A 288 11.61 -17.69 8.77
N ASN A 289 11.49 -18.65 9.69
CA ASN A 289 10.20 -18.98 10.30
C ASN A 289 9.82 -18.01 11.43
N PRO A 290 8.51 -17.84 11.72
CA PRO A 290 8.06 -17.14 12.91
C PRO A 290 8.68 -17.69 14.20
N THR A 291 8.83 -16.82 15.18
CA THR A 291 9.37 -17.15 16.52
C THR A 291 8.36 -16.76 17.60
N SER A 292 8.69 -16.98 18.87
CA SER A 292 7.88 -16.48 20.00
C SER A 292 7.77 -14.96 20.05
N ALA A 293 8.65 -14.22 19.35
CA ALA A 293 8.59 -12.78 19.22
C ALA A 293 7.68 -12.30 18.07
N THR A 294 7.18 -13.21 17.23
CA THR A 294 6.27 -12.84 16.15
C THR A 294 4.85 -12.62 16.69
N PRO A 295 4.20 -11.47 16.42
CA PRO A 295 2.83 -11.25 16.86
C PRO A 295 1.86 -12.28 16.27
N SER A 296 0.92 -12.76 17.09
CA SER A 296 -0.11 -13.72 16.65
C SER A 296 -1.07 -13.14 15.61
N THR A 297 -1.16 -11.81 15.51
CA THR A 297 -1.88 -11.10 14.45
C THR A 297 -1.07 -9.90 14.01
N SER A 298 -0.83 -9.80 12.71
CA SER A 298 -0.08 -8.71 12.08
C SER A 298 -0.84 -8.17 10.89
N ARG A 299 -0.76 -6.86 10.64
CA ARG A 299 -1.49 -6.21 9.54
C ARG A 299 -0.56 -5.33 8.72
N MET A 300 -0.57 -5.54 7.42
CA MET A 300 -0.11 -4.56 6.44
C MET A 300 -1.32 -3.72 6.05
N LEU A 301 -1.24 -2.40 6.29
CA LEU A 301 -2.33 -1.47 6.00
C LEU A 301 -1.96 -0.61 4.81
N ILE A 302 -2.82 -0.58 3.80
CA ILE A 302 -2.67 0.28 2.63
C ILE A 302 -3.75 1.36 2.71
N ASP A 303 -3.32 2.61 2.83
CA ASP A 303 -4.20 3.78 2.94
C ASP A 303 -4.72 4.20 1.57
N TRP A 304 -3.81 4.32 0.61
CA TRP A 304 -4.19 4.56 -0.78
C TRP A 304 -3.13 4.04 -1.74
N ILE A 305 -3.53 3.83 -2.98
CA ILE A 305 -2.64 3.65 -4.11
C ILE A 305 -3.01 4.65 -5.21
N GLN A 306 -2.01 5.24 -5.85
CA GLN A 306 -2.16 6.25 -6.87
C GLN A 306 -1.22 5.97 -8.03
N LEU A 307 -1.76 6.00 -9.25
CA LEU A 307 -1.00 6.05 -10.49
C LEU A 307 -1.00 7.48 -11.02
N THR A 308 0.16 8.01 -11.34
CA THR A 308 0.33 9.19 -12.18
C THR A 308 0.97 8.75 -13.50
N ARG A 309 0.25 8.87 -14.62
CA ARG A 309 0.83 8.56 -15.94
C ARG A 309 1.76 9.68 -16.38
N THR A 310 2.89 9.32 -16.96
CA THR A 310 3.67 10.24 -17.79
C THR A 310 3.17 10.13 -19.23
N SER A 311 2.87 11.29 -19.82
CA SER A 311 2.45 11.47 -21.23
C SER A 311 3.53 11.06 -22.21
#